data_AF-A0A968XC28-F1
#
_entry.id   AF-A0A968XC28-F1
#
_cell.length_a   1.000
_cell.length_b   1.000
_cell.length_c   1.000
_cell.angle_alpha   90.00
_cell.angle_beta   90.00
_cell.angle_gamma   90.00
#
_symmetry.space_group_name_H-M   'P 1'
#
loop_
_entity.id
_entity.type
_entity.pdbx_description
1 polymer ?
#
loop_
_entity_poly.entity_id
_entity_poly.type
_entity_poly.pdbx_seq_one_letter_code
_entity_poly.pdbx_strand_id
1 'polypeptide(L)'
;MVYPFAKLFGNSFPVHRSVSAAFTIATCGLMVWIMRWMKTPWVINLGASLILYGHLLFYITPLARPDAMGVFLMVLSVILPFRFRYSDRSLIASILVGLLAFLTKPYFILGLAFVIAYVFVFQSKIKGLRNALYATVAFLGTMAAMNAWGETYINNTFLIHVNVASKSADFLYRQLSTYVQCNLGLLGLLIGGGAFLLWRERSHLRPNFKPQLTQLDRPLLQWDMGLFPWCSLLAFAIFYLSMGRHTGNWLVYLHQLFSPFLLLSLAMVGKHLYDDRASLRRLVLQGMTSGLLLLNVTAVTSAAFLPGLPQDTSLPGKPSARSLASTKPFSTRLPSPPSSSNRANPSPILANLNISSEAPSVRRSSLAGFPRMQRSPSAMMPTSIKSKPISKSPLWARDPHPQSIPHPARSLPREVLHLCRLDRRPDASGSLPEQPPLAPRCLRTQGPSPLRETTLI
;
A
#
# COMPACT_ATOMS: atom_id res chain seq x y z
N MET A 1 18.36 4.21 -4.03
CA MET A 1 17.62 4.94 -2.97
C MET A 1 18.56 5.56 -1.95
N VAL A 2 19.45 4.79 -1.31
CA VAL A 2 20.39 5.36 -0.33
C VAL A 2 21.58 6.06 -0.99
N TYR A 3 21.90 5.73 -2.25
CA TYR A 3 23.04 6.32 -2.99
C TYR A 3 23.21 7.85 -2.87
N PRO A 4 22.19 8.69 -3.09
CA PRO A 4 22.36 10.14 -2.90
C PRO A 4 22.74 10.52 -1.46
N PHE A 5 22.14 9.88 -0.46
CA PHE A 5 22.47 10.11 0.95
C PHE A 5 23.87 9.58 1.30
N ALA A 6 24.24 8.40 0.79
CA ALA A 6 25.57 7.84 0.97
C ALA A 6 26.66 8.70 0.28
N LYS A 7 26.33 9.38 -0.81
CA LYS A 7 27.23 10.32 -1.48
C LYS A 7 27.46 11.59 -0.64
N LEU A 8 26.45 12.06 0.08
CA LEU A 8 26.52 13.28 0.91
C LEU A 8 27.11 13.02 2.30
N PHE A 9 26.74 11.91 2.95
CA PHE A 9 27.06 11.62 4.35
C PHE A 9 28.03 10.43 4.54
N GLY A 10 28.50 9.85 3.44
CA GLY A 10 29.33 8.65 3.44
C GLY A 10 28.52 7.34 3.43
N ASN A 11 29.12 6.27 2.91
CA ASN A 11 28.51 4.95 2.85
C ASN A 11 28.67 4.20 4.19
N SER A 12 27.88 4.59 5.19
CA SER A 12 27.92 4.00 6.53
C SER A 12 26.57 3.35 6.90
N PHE A 13 26.60 2.25 7.69
CA PHE A 13 25.39 1.58 8.16
C PHE A 13 24.37 2.52 8.84
N PRO A 14 24.78 3.50 9.68
CA PRO A 14 23.85 4.48 10.24
C PRO A 14 23.04 5.23 9.18
N VAL A 15 23.67 5.68 8.08
CA VAL A 15 22.97 6.42 7.02
C VAL A 15 21.86 5.59 6.40
N HIS A 16 22.13 4.32 6.08
CA HIS A 16 21.11 3.43 5.52
C HIS A 16 19.95 3.18 6.51
N ARG A 17 20.25 2.98 7.80
CA ARG A 17 19.22 2.80 8.84
C ARG A 17 18.41 4.07 9.08
N SER A 18 19.03 5.25 9.05
CA SER A 18 18.35 6.53 9.19
C SER A 18 17.33 6.76 8.07
N VAL A 19 17.65 6.37 6.83
CA VAL A 19 16.69 6.45 5.72
C VAL A 19 15.50 5.53 5.97
N SER A 20 15.72 4.27 6.38
CA SER A 20 14.63 3.34 6.71
C SER A 20 13.77 3.86 7.87
N ALA A 21 14.40 4.38 8.94
CA ALA A 21 13.71 4.96 10.09
C ALA A 21 12.85 6.18 9.70
N ALA A 22 13.38 7.07 8.85
CA ALA A 22 12.65 8.23 8.35
C ALA A 22 11.37 7.81 7.61
N PHE A 23 11.43 6.80 6.74
CA PHE A 23 10.24 6.31 6.03
C PHE A 23 9.27 5.54 6.92
N THR A 24 9.75 4.83 7.95
CA THR A 24 8.87 4.24 8.97
C THR A 24 8.09 5.33 9.70
N ILE A 25 8.76 6.39 10.17
CA ILE A 25 8.11 7.54 10.83
C ILE A 25 7.16 8.25 9.87
N ALA A 26 7.56 8.44 8.61
CA ALA A 26 6.70 9.04 7.58
C ALA A 26 5.44 8.20 7.32
N THR A 27 5.53 6.87 7.36
CA THR A 27 4.37 5.98 7.23
C THR A 27 3.40 6.14 8.40
N CYS A 28 3.92 6.19 9.63
CA CYS A 28 3.10 6.47 10.81
C CYS A 28 2.47 7.89 10.74
N GLY A 29 3.24 8.89 10.31
CA GLY A 29 2.74 10.25 10.11
C GLY A 29 1.64 10.34 9.05
N LEU A 30 1.81 9.62 7.94
CA LEU A 30 0.79 9.49 6.89
C LEU A 30 -0.49 8.86 7.43
N MET A 31 -0.35 7.84 8.29
CA MET A 31 -1.46 7.18 8.97
C MET A 31 -2.22 8.15 9.87
N VAL A 32 -1.52 8.90 10.75
CA VAL A 32 -2.14 9.94 11.57
C VAL A 32 -2.83 10.99 10.69
N TRP A 33 -2.17 11.48 9.65
CA TRP A 33 -2.71 12.50 8.77
C TRP A 33 -4.04 12.08 8.12
N ILE A 34 -4.10 10.87 7.55
CA ILE A 34 -5.34 10.40 6.90
C ILE A 34 -6.45 10.16 7.92
N MET A 35 -6.13 9.63 9.10
CA MET A 35 -7.09 9.43 10.17
C MET A 35 -7.65 10.77 10.69
N ARG A 36 -6.79 11.79 10.86
CA ARG A 36 -7.23 13.16 11.20
C ARG A 36 -8.16 13.74 10.13
N TRP A 37 -7.88 13.49 8.86
CA TRP A 37 -8.77 13.89 7.77
C TRP A 37 -10.14 13.17 7.83
N MET A 38 -10.17 11.91 8.27
CA MET A 38 -11.40 11.16 8.53
C MET A 38 -12.14 11.59 9.82
N LYS A 39 -11.60 12.55 10.58
CA LYS A 39 -12.12 13.05 11.87
C LYS A 39 -12.19 11.98 12.97
N THR A 40 -11.29 11.01 12.95
CA THR A 40 -11.17 10.01 14.02
C THR A 40 -10.54 10.62 15.30
N PRO A 41 -10.88 10.11 16.49
CA PRO A 41 -10.37 10.63 17.76
C PRO A 41 -8.87 10.38 17.93
N TRP A 42 -8.18 11.28 18.65
CA TRP A 42 -6.72 11.24 18.82
C TRP A 42 -6.19 9.94 19.41
N VAL A 43 -6.90 9.36 20.39
CA VAL A 43 -6.49 8.12 21.05
C VAL A 43 -6.40 6.96 20.05
N ILE A 44 -7.39 6.82 19.17
CA ILE A 44 -7.39 5.80 18.12
C ILE A 44 -6.26 6.07 17.12
N ASN A 45 -6.02 7.33 16.79
CA ASN A 45 -5.01 7.70 15.79
C ASN A 45 -3.59 7.40 16.26
N LEU A 46 -3.28 7.81 17.49
CA LEU A 46 -1.98 7.55 18.10
C LEU A 46 -1.82 6.06 18.39
N GLY A 47 -2.84 5.40 18.94
CA GLY A 47 -2.82 3.96 19.20
C GLY A 47 -2.57 3.15 17.93
N ALA A 48 -3.34 3.39 16.87
CA ALA A 48 -3.15 2.70 15.59
C ALA A 48 -1.76 2.98 14.98
N SER A 49 -1.27 4.21 15.07
CA SER A 49 0.05 4.57 14.52
C SER A 49 1.22 3.98 15.31
N LEU A 50 1.09 3.86 16.64
CA LEU A 50 2.06 3.18 17.50
C LEU A 50 2.07 1.67 17.28
N ILE A 51 0.90 1.05 17.08
CA ILE A 51 0.84 -0.38 16.73
C ILE A 51 1.45 -0.62 15.35
N LEU A 52 1.14 0.23 14.37
CA LEU A 52 1.78 0.16 13.07
C LEU A 52 3.30 0.31 13.19
N TYR A 53 3.77 1.26 14.00
CA TYR A 53 5.19 1.42 14.28
C TYR A 53 5.81 0.12 14.82
N GLY A 54 5.18 -0.53 15.80
CA GLY A 54 5.60 -1.83 16.32
C GLY A 54 5.63 -2.93 15.26
N HIS A 55 4.61 -3.02 14.40
CA HIS A 55 4.57 -3.96 13.28
C HIS A 55 5.68 -3.70 12.25
N LEU A 56 6.03 -2.44 12.00
CA LEU A 56 7.12 -2.11 11.09
C LEU A 56 8.49 -2.30 11.76
N LEU A 57 8.62 -2.14 13.08
CA LEU A 57 9.85 -2.49 13.79
C LEU A 57 10.19 -3.97 13.64
N PHE A 58 9.17 -4.83 13.57
CA PHE A 58 9.33 -6.26 13.32
C PHE A 58 9.97 -6.49 11.94
N TYR A 59 11.24 -6.93 11.91
CA TYR A 59 12.07 -7.20 10.73
C TYR A 59 12.44 -6.03 9.80
N ILE A 60 11.77 -4.88 9.81
CA ILE A 60 12.04 -3.80 8.83
C ILE A 60 13.04 -2.78 9.34
N THR A 61 12.84 -2.25 10.55
CA THR A 61 13.61 -1.08 11.03
C THR A 61 15.05 -1.33 11.47
N PRO A 62 15.45 -2.48 12.07
CA PRO A 62 16.86 -2.67 12.41
C PRO A 62 17.75 -2.96 11.19
N LEU A 63 17.14 -3.26 10.03
CA LEU A 63 17.84 -3.63 8.82
C LEU A 63 17.88 -2.48 7.82
N ALA A 64 19.04 -2.26 7.21
CA ALA A 64 19.25 -1.33 6.10
C ALA A 64 18.56 -1.86 4.82
N ARG A 65 17.21 -1.85 4.81
CA ARG A 65 16.39 -2.40 3.71
C ARG A 65 15.46 -1.32 3.13
N PRO A 66 15.16 -1.38 1.81
CA PRO A 66 14.29 -0.42 1.13
C PRO A 66 12.79 -0.61 1.46
N ASP A 67 12.44 -1.65 2.21
CA ASP A 67 11.09 -2.04 2.60
C ASP A 67 10.26 -0.90 3.19
N ALA A 68 10.82 -0.12 4.13
CA ALA A 68 10.10 0.96 4.79
C ALA A 68 9.61 2.04 3.80
N MET A 69 10.44 2.38 2.81
CA MET A 69 10.06 3.31 1.75
C MET A 69 8.98 2.71 0.85
N GLY A 70 9.08 1.42 0.54
CA GLY A 70 8.08 0.74 -0.26
C GLY A 70 6.71 0.69 0.41
N VAL A 71 6.65 0.40 1.71
CA VAL A 71 5.40 0.45 2.49
C VAL A 71 4.82 1.86 2.47
N PHE A 72 5.64 2.88 2.72
CA PHE A 72 5.20 4.28 2.64
C PHE A 72 4.57 4.60 1.29
N LEU A 73 5.25 4.27 0.19
CA LEU A 73 4.78 4.54 -1.17
C LEU A 73 3.52 3.73 -1.51
N MET A 74 3.44 2.46 -1.11
CA MET A 74 2.25 1.61 -1.31
C MET A 74 1.02 2.17 -0.58
N VAL A 75 1.18 2.58 0.68
CA VAL A 75 0.08 3.17 1.46
C VAL A 75 -0.31 4.52 0.85
N LEU A 76 0.67 5.34 0.45
CA LEU A 76 0.42 6.61 -0.21
C LEU A 76 -0.30 6.45 -1.55
N SER A 77 0.05 5.44 -2.36
CA SER A 77 -0.63 5.18 -3.63
C SER A 77 -2.11 4.84 -3.43
N VAL A 78 -2.48 4.21 -2.32
CA VAL A 78 -3.88 3.92 -1.97
C VAL A 78 -4.61 5.18 -1.43
N ILE A 79 -3.94 5.97 -0.59
CA ILE A 79 -4.54 7.14 0.07
C ILE A 79 -4.76 8.32 -0.89
N LEU A 80 -3.86 8.55 -1.85
CA LEU A 80 -3.97 9.64 -2.82
C LEU A 80 -5.32 9.68 -3.56
N PRO A 81 -5.75 8.62 -4.26
CA PRO A 81 -7.00 8.65 -5.01
C PRO A 81 -8.21 8.82 -4.08
N PHE A 82 -8.19 8.19 -2.90
CA PHE A 82 -9.22 8.36 -1.88
C PHE A 82 -9.37 9.82 -1.43
N ARG A 83 -8.26 10.48 -1.11
CA ARG A 83 -8.24 11.88 -0.65
C ARG A 83 -8.78 12.87 -1.68
N PHE A 84 -8.60 12.56 -2.96
CA PHE A 84 -9.03 13.41 -4.09
C PHE A 84 -10.24 12.82 -4.83
N ARG A 85 -11.09 12.04 -4.13
CA ARG A 85 -12.37 11.51 -4.65
C ARG A 85 -12.24 10.83 -6.01
N TYR A 86 -11.16 10.06 -6.21
CA TYR A 86 -10.91 9.30 -7.42
C TYR A 86 -10.92 10.15 -8.70
N SER A 87 -10.41 11.39 -8.62
CA SER A 87 -10.15 12.21 -9.80
C SER A 87 -9.13 11.55 -10.73
N ASP A 88 -9.21 11.81 -12.05
CA ASP A 88 -8.28 11.20 -13.01
C ASP A 88 -6.81 11.56 -12.71
N ARG A 89 -6.56 12.80 -12.26
CA ARG A 89 -5.22 13.25 -11.86
C ARG A 89 -4.67 12.47 -10.67
N SER A 90 -5.50 12.20 -9.66
CA SER A 90 -5.08 11.44 -8.48
C SER A 90 -4.91 9.94 -8.76
N LEU A 91 -5.67 9.39 -9.71
CA LEU A 91 -5.47 8.03 -10.21
C LEU A 91 -4.14 7.88 -10.97
N ILE A 92 -3.79 8.84 -11.83
CA ILE A 92 -2.47 8.88 -12.49
C ILE A 92 -1.34 9.00 -11.46
N ALA A 93 -1.48 9.91 -10.47
CA ALA A 93 -0.51 10.03 -9.39
C ALA A 93 -0.36 8.73 -8.59
N SER A 94 -1.47 8.02 -8.34
CA SER A 94 -1.47 6.70 -7.70
C SER A 94 -0.68 5.66 -8.51
N ILE A 95 -0.82 5.63 -9.84
CA ILE A 95 -0.04 4.75 -10.72
C ILE A 95 1.46 5.06 -10.56
N LEU A 96 1.86 6.32 -10.67
CA LEU A 96 3.26 6.72 -10.57
C LEU A 96 3.88 6.33 -9.22
N VAL A 97 3.18 6.62 -8.12
CA VAL A 97 3.63 6.27 -6.76
C VAL A 97 3.64 4.74 -6.57
N GLY A 98 2.66 4.02 -7.10
CA GLY A 98 2.60 2.56 -7.04
C GLY A 98 3.73 1.88 -7.81
N LEU A 99 4.13 2.43 -8.97
CA LEU A 99 5.30 1.97 -9.72
C LEU A 99 6.61 2.25 -8.97
N LEU A 100 6.73 3.39 -8.31
CA LEU A 100 7.88 3.65 -7.41
C LEU A 100 7.92 2.65 -6.24
N ALA A 101 6.78 2.28 -5.68
CA ALA A 101 6.69 1.26 -4.64
C ALA A 101 7.12 -0.13 -5.17
N PHE A 102 6.67 -0.49 -6.38
CA PHE A 102 7.08 -1.70 -7.07
C PHE A 102 8.60 -1.82 -7.26
N LEU A 103 9.26 -0.71 -7.61
CA LEU A 103 10.72 -0.67 -7.77
C LEU A 103 11.48 -0.91 -6.45
N THR A 104 10.84 -0.74 -5.28
CA THR A 104 11.44 -1.12 -4.01
C THR A 104 11.29 -2.62 -3.75
N LYS A 105 10.08 -3.15 -3.94
CA LYS A 105 9.74 -4.56 -3.81
C LYS A 105 8.57 -4.90 -4.73
N PRO A 106 8.66 -6.00 -5.52
CA PRO A 106 7.65 -6.32 -6.52
C PRO A 106 6.21 -6.36 -6.02
N TYR A 107 5.96 -6.92 -4.83
CA TYR A 107 4.60 -7.07 -4.32
C TYR A 107 3.95 -5.76 -3.86
N PHE A 108 4.67 -4.66 -3.74
CA PHE A 108 4.05 -3.37 -3.40
C PHE A 108 3.23 -2.77 -4.55
N ILE A 109 3.33 -3.32 -5.77
CA ILE A 109 2.39 -3.02 -6.86
C ILE A 109 0.94 -3.36 -6.49
N LEU A 110 0.73 -4.22 -5.49
CA LEU A 110 -0.61 -4.57 -5.00
C LEU A 110 -1.40 -3.36 -4.50
N GLY A 111 -0.74 -2.30 -4.01
CA GLY A 111 -1.41 -1.05 -3.68
C GLY A 111 -2.20 -0.47 -4.86
N LEU A 112 -1.63 -0.55 -6.08
CA LEU A 112 -2.29 -0.12 -7.30
C LEU A 112 -3.43 -1.07 -7.69
N ALA A 113 -3.22 -2.38 -7.56
CA ALA A 113 -4.25 -3.39 -7.81
C ALA A 113 -5.47 -3.19 -6.90
N PHE A 114 -5.26 -2.84 -5.62
CA PHE A 114 -6.36 -2.55 -4.68
C PHE A 114 -7.20 -1.35 -5.12
N VAL A 115 -6.55 -0.26 -5.55
CA VAL A 115 -7.24 0.95 -6.04
C VAL A 115 -8.02 0.65 -7.31
N ILE A 116 -7.41 -0.03 -8.29
CA ILE A 116 -8.07 -0.39 -9.54
C ILE A 116 -9.31 -1.24 -9.27
N ALA A 117 -9.16 -2.28 -8.43
CA ALA A 117 -10.25 -3.16 -8.06
C ALA A 117 -11.36 -2.40 -7.32
N TYR A 118 -11.00 -1.52 -6.38
CA TYR A 118 -11.99 -0.70 -5.66
C TYR A 118 -12.75 0.23 -6.60
N VAL A 119 -12.05 0.97 -7.47
CA VAL A 119 -12.68 1.91 -8.41
C VAL A 119 -13.59 1.16 -9.37
N PHE A 120 -13.16 -0.01 -9.87
CA PHE A 120 -13.98 -0.84 -10.75
C PHE A 120 -15.26 -1.34 -10.06
N VAL A 121 -15.14 -1.83 -8.83
CA VAL A 121 -16.26 -2.46 -8.11
C VAL A 121 -17.24 -1.42 -7.55
N PHE A 122 -16.74 -0.36 -6.91
CA PHE A 122 -17.54 0.53 -6.07
C PHE A 122 -17.72 1.95 -6.60
N GLN A 123 -16.94 2.38 -7.59
CA GLN A 123 -17.03 3.74 -8.13
C GLN A 123 -17.60 3.76 -9.56
N SER A 124 -16.88 3.20 -10.52
CA SER A 124 -17.28 3.19 -11.93
C SER A 124 -16.44 2.17 -12.70
N LYS A 125 -17.08 1.23 -13.40
CA LYS A 125 -16.38 0.17 -14.14
C LYS A 125 -15.49 0.75 -15.23
N ILE A 126 -15.97 1.73 -16.00
CA ILE A 126 -15.18 2.34 -17.08
C ILE A 126 -13.95 3.08 -16.54
N LYS A 127 -14.06 3.79 -15.40
CA LYS A 127 -12.90 4.44 -14.77
C LYS A 127 -11.89 3.40 -14.26
N GLY A 128 -12.37 2.32 -13.66
CA GLY A 128 -11.52 1.22 -13.21
C GLY A 128 -10.74 0.57 -14.36
N LEU A 129 -11.43 0.25 -15.47
CA LEU A 129 -10.82 -0.33 -16.68
C LEU A 129 -9.80 0.60 -17.32
N ARG A 130 -10.14 1.88 -17.48
CA ARG A 130 -9.21 2.88 -18.01
C ARG A 130 -7.96 3.01 -17.14
N ASN A 131 -8.13 3.06 -15.82
CA ASN A 131 -7.00 3.12 -14.89
C ASN A 131 -6.16 1.84 -14.92
N ALA A 132 -6.79 0.67 -15.09
CA ALA A 132 -6.09 -0.59 -15.28
C ALA A 132 -5.24 -0.57 -16.55
N LEU A 133 -5.79 -0.09 -17.67
CA LEU A 133 -5.05 0.03 -18.92
C LEU A 133 -3.82 0.94 -18.78
N TYR A 134 -3.99 2.13 -18.19
CA TYR A 134 -2.86 3.05 -17.95
C TYR A 134 -1.80 2.44 -17.02
N ALA A 135 -2.23 1.77 -15.95
CA ALA A 135 -1.34 1.06 -15.04
C ALA A 135 -0.55 -0.03 -15.76
N THR A 136 -1.20 -0.85 -16.60
CA THR A 136 -0.56 -1.91 -17.36
C THR A 136 0.47 -1.36 -18.35
N VAL A 137 0.12 -0.34 -19.12
CA VAL A 137 1.07 0.28 -20.08
C VAL A 137 2.27 0.86 -19.35
N ALA A 138 2.05 1.60 -18.26
CA ALA A 138 3.13 2.20 -17.49
C ALA A 138 4.01 1.14 -16.79
N PHE A 139 3.41 0.05 -16.31
CA PHE A 139 4.13 -1.09 -15.73
C PHE A 139 5.02 -1.79 -16.77
N LEU A 140 4.47 -2.11 -17.94
CA LEU A 140 5.25 -2.73 -19.02
C LEU A 140 6.39 -1.82 -19.50
N GLY A 141 6.13 -0.51 -19.62
CA GLY A 141 7.17 0.47 -19.94
C GLY A 141 8.26 0.52 -18.87
N THR A 142 7.89 0.47 -17.59
CA THR A 142 8.86 0.41 -16.48
C THR A 142 9.70 -0.86 -16.52
N MET A 143 9.07 -2.02 -16.77
CA MET A 143 9.76 -3.31 -16.89
C MET A 143 10.74 -3.33 -18.07
N ALA A 144 10.32 -2.83 -19.23
CA ALA A 144 11.18 -2.72 -20.40
C ALA A 144 12.39 -1.79 -20.14
N ALA A 145 12.17 -0.64 -19.49
CA ALA A 145 13.23 0.28 -19.13
C ALA A 145 14.23 -0.33 -18.13
N MET A 146 13.74 -1.04 -17.10
CA MET A 146 14.61 -1.73 -16.13
C MET A 146 15.42 -2.84 -16.79
N ASN A 147 14.83 -3.60 -17.70
CA ASN A 147 15.53 -4.64 -18.45
C ASN A 147 16.61 -4.07 -19.38
N ALA A 148 16.33 -2.92 -20.01
CA ALA A 148 17.28 -2.23 -20.87
C ALA A 148 18.46 -1.62 -20.09
N TRP A 149 18.24 -1.16 -18.85
CA TRP A 149 19.30 -0.64 -17.98
C TRP A 149 20.05 -1.71 -17.20
N GLY A 150 19.43 -2.87 -16.98
CA GLY A 150 20.03 -3.98 -16.26
C GLY A 150 19.54 -5.31 -16.82
N GLU A 151 20.36 -5.94 -17.67
CA GLU A 151 20.04 -7.18 -18.38
C GLU A 151 19.59 -8.32 -17.46
N THR A 152 20.13 -8.37 -16.23
CA THR A 152 19.81 -9.41 -15.25
C THR A 152 18.73 -9.00 -14.25
N TYR A 153 18.13 -7.80 -14.36
CA TYR A 153 17.18 -7.29 -13.37
C TYR A 153 15.97 -8.20 -13.22
N ILE A 154 15.35 -8.59 -14.34
CA ILE A 154 14.16 -9.46 -14.34
C ILE A 154 14.52 -10.84 -13.75
N ASN A 155 15.64 -11.41 -14.18
CA ASN A 155 16.09 -12.71 -13.70
C ASN A 155 16.32 -12.69 -12.18
N ASN A 156 17.09 -11.72 -11.70
CA ASN A 156 17.48 -11.64 -10.29
C ASN A 156 16.32 -11.26 -9.38
N THR A 157 15.38 -10.43 -9.84
CA THR A 157 14.30 -9.90 -9.01
C THR A 157 13.05 -10.79 -9.03
N PHE A 158 12.75 -11.44 -10.16
CA PHE A 158 11.53 -12.24 -10.31
C PHE A 158 11.82 -13.72 -10.41
N LEU A 159 12.59 -14.13 -11.42
CA LEU A 159 12.73 -15.56 -11.76
C LEU A 159 13.42 -16.34 -10.65
N ILE A 160 14.53 -15.83 -10.10
CA ILE A 160 15.23 -16.49 -9.00
C ILE A 160 14.33 -16.61 -7.76
N HIS A 161 13.62 -15.54 -7.40
CA HIS A 161 12.73 -15.57 -6.24
C HIS A 161 11.54 -16.53 -6.41
N VAL A 162 10.97 -16.63 -7.62
CA VAL A 162 9.92 -17.60 -7.92
C VAL A 162 10.44 -19.04 -7.88
N ASN A 163 11.66 -19.27 -8.39
CA ASN A 163 12.25 -20.60 -8.46
C ASN A 163 12.72 -21.13 -7.08
N VAL A 164 13.22 -20.24 -6.23
CA VAL A 164 13.74 -20.61 -4.88
C VAL A 164 12.63 -20.59 -3.82
N ALA A 165 11.44 -20.06 -4.13
CA ALA A 165 10.33 -19.97 -3.18
C ALA A 165 9.82 -21.37 -2.76
N SER A 166 10.13 -21.78 -1.54
CA SER A 166 9.48 -22.94 -0.93
C SER A 166 8.18 -22.54 -0.24
N LYS A 167 7.14 -23.36 -0.47
CA LYS A 167 5.79 -23.13 0.03
C LYS A 167 5.38 -24.21 1.02
N SER A 168 4.91 -23.82 2.20
CA SER A 168 4.37 -24.73 3.22
C SER A 168 3.05 -24.20 3.79
N ALA A 169 2.04 -25.07 3.90
CA ALA A 169 0.76 -24.73 4.52
C ALA A 169 0.90 -24.60 6.04
N ASP A 170 1.70 -25.46 6.68
CA ASP A 170 1.99 -25.38 8.11
C ASP A 170 2.61 -24.04 8.49
N PHE A 171 3.51 -23.55 7.64
CA PHE A 171 4.13 -22.23 7.81
C PHE A 171 3.10 -21.09 7.73
N LEU A 172 2.10 -21.20 6.83
CA LEU A 172 0.99 -20.25 6.76
C LEU A 172 0.17 -20.26 8.06
N TYR A 173 -0.22 -21.44 8.55
CA TYR A 173 -1.02 -21.56 9.78
C TYR A 173 -0.27 -21.04 11.01
N ARG A 174 1.03 -21.34 11.13
CA ARG A 174 1.88 -20.82 12.20
C ARG A 174 1.93 -19.29 12.16
N GLN A 175 2.20 -18.69 11.00
CA GLN A 175 2.19 -17.23 10.86
C GLN A 175 0.84 -16.61 11.20
N LEU A 176 -0.26 -17.18 10.71
CA LEU A 176 -1.59 -16.66 10.97
C LEU A 176 -1.95 -16.75 12.45
N SER A 177 -1.66 -17.88 13.09
CA SER A 177 -1.87 -18.09 14.53
C SER A 177 -1.06 -17.09 15.36
N THR A 178 0.24 -16.93 15.07
CA THR A 178 1.08 -15.95 15.75
C THR A 178 0.55 -14.53 15.55
N TYR A 179 0.18 -14.15 14.34
CA TYR A 179 -0.36 -12.82 14.07
C TYR A 179 -1.68 -12.57 14.82
N VAL A 180 -2.59 -13.55 14.85
CA VAL A 180 -3.86 -13.47 15.59
C VAL A 180 -3.61 -13.34 17.09
N GLN A 181 -2.68 -14.11 17.66
CA GLN A 181 -2.31 -14.02 19.07
C GLN A 181 -1.74 -12.65 19.43
N CYS A 182 -0.85 -12.10 18.60
CA CYS A 182 -0.29 -10.77 18.80
C CYS A 182 -1.30 -9.63 18.62
N ASN A 183 -2.38 -9.85 17.87
CA ASN A 183 -3.35 -8.82 17.48
C ASN A 183 -4.78 -9.13 17.96
N LEU A 184 -4.95 -9.97 18.98
CA LEU A 184 -6.26 -10.47 19.40
C LEU A 184 -7.21 -9.33 19.76
N GLY A 185 -6.70 -8.29 20.43
CA GLY A 185 -7.53 -7.14 20.80
C GLY A 185 -7.96 -6.30 19.59
N LEU A 186 -7.13 -6.18 18.55
CA LEU A 186 -7.51 -5.47 17.32
C LEU A 186 -8.56 -6.23 16.54
N LEU A 187 -8.37 -7.55 16.40
CA LEU A 187 -9.31 -8.42 15.72
C LEU A 187 -10.65 -8.48 16.48
N GLY A 188 -10.60 -8.56 17.81
CA GLY A 188 -11.78 -8.50 18.67
C GLY A 188 -12.54 -7.17 18.51
N LEU A 189 -11.83 -6.04 18.45
CA LEU A 189 -12.47 -4.74 18.23
C LEU A 189 -13.04 -4.60 16.83
N LEU A 190 -12.37 -5.12 15.80
CA LEU A 190 -12.88 -5.12 14.44
C LEU A 190 -14.14 -5.99 14.31
N ILE A 191 -14.10 -7.23 14.80
CA ILE A 191 -15.20 -8.19 14.70
C ILE A 191 -16.37 -7.73 15.58
N GLY A 192 -16.12 -7.41 16.85
CA GLY A 192 -17.15 -6.96 17.79
C GLY A 192 -17.75 -5.62 17.39
N GLY A 193 -16.91 -4.64 17.04
CA GLY A 193 -17.35 -3.33 16.56
C GLY A 193 -18.09 -3.43 15.23
N GLY A 194 -17.58 -4.22 14.28
CA GLY A 194 -18.24 -4.48 13.00
C GLY A 194 -19.60 -5.17 13.18
N ALA A 195 -19.67 -6.22 13.99
CA ALA A 195 -20.92 -6.93 14.30
C ALA A 195 -21.94 -6.01 14.98
N PHE A 196 -21.50 -5.16 15.91
CA PHE A 196 -22.36 -4.16 16.54
C PHE A 196 -22.91 -3.15 15.52
N LEU A 197 -22.06 -2.63 14.62
CA LEU A 197 -22.50 -1.71 13.56
C LEU A 197 -23.47 -2.39 12.59
N LEU A 198 -23.20 -3.64 12.20
CA LEU A 198 -24.10 -4.42 11.35
C LEU A 198 -25.45 -4.70 12.03
N TRP A 199 -25.43 -4.99 13.33
CA TRP A 199 -26.65 -5.21 14.12
C TRP A 199 -27.47 -3.92 14.24
N ARG A 200 -26.83 -2.80 14.54
CA ARG A 200 -27.45 -1.47 14.62
C ARG A 200 -28.09 -1.05 13.29
N GLU A 201 -27.37 -1.25 12.19
CA GLU A 201 -27.82 -0.85 10.85
C GLU A 201 -28.67 -1.93 10.15
N ARG A 202 -29.04 -3.02 10.84
CA ARG A 202 -29.76 -4.16 10.24
C ARG A 202 -31.07 -3.73 9.55
N SER A 203 -31.74 -2.69 10.06
CA SER A 203 -32.95 -2.13 9.45
C SER A 203 -32.71 -1.49 8.08
N HIS A 204 -31.51 -0.92 7.86
CA HIS A 204 -31.11 -0.26 6.62
C HIS A 204 -30.32 -1.19 5.68
N LEU A 205 -29.72 -2.25 6.21
CA LEU A 205 -28.95 -3.25 5.48
C LEU A 205 -29.85 -4.31 4.82
N ARG A 206 -30.76 -3.89 3.94
CA ARG A 206 -31.26 -4.78 2.87
C ARG A 206 -30.43 -4.53 1.62
N PRO A 207 -29.21 -5.09 1.51
CA PRO A 207 -28.38 -4.87 0.34
C PRO A 207 -29.09 -5.46 -0.87
N ASN A 208 -29.48 -4.59 -1.80
CA ASN A 208 -29.85 -5.01 -3.14
C ASN A 208 -28.58 -5.45 -3.87
N PHE A 209 -28.17 -6.71 -3.64
CA PHE A 209 -27.07 -7.37 -4.36
C PHE A 209 -27.49 -7.70 -5.79
N LYS A 210 -27.85 -6.68 -6.57
CA LYS A 210 -28.09 -6.83 -8.00
C LYS A 210 -26.87 -6.29 -8.74
N PRO A 211 -25.93 -7.17 -9.17
CA PRO A 211 -24.76 -6.73 -9.90
C PRO A 211 -25.21 -6.04 -11.20
N GLN A 212 -24.73 -4.82 -11.43
CA GLN A 212 -25.06 -4.08 -12.64
C GLN A 212 -24.03 -4.38 -13.73
N LEU A 213 -24.20 -5.47 -14.48
CA LEU A 213 -23.22 -5.87 -15.49
C LEU A 213 -23.28 -5.00 -16.76
N THR A 214 -24.47 -4.55 -17.16
CA THR A 214 -24.70 -3.91 -18.47
C THR A 214 -24.31 -2.43 -18.51
N GLN A 215 -24.37 -1.72 -17.38
CA GLN A 215 -24.14 -0.26 -17.34
C GLN A 215 -22.70 0.05 -16.93
N LEU A 216 -21.79 0.22 -17.90
CA LEU A 216 -20.35 0.43 -17.68
C LEU A 216 -19.99 1.68 -16.85
N ASP A 217 -20.80 2.73 -16.90
CA ASP A 217 -20.52 3.96 -16.15
C ASP A 217 -20.81 3.85 -14.66
N ARG A 218 -21.64 2.86 -14.27
CA ARG A 218 -22.07 2.64 -12.88
C ARG A 218 -21.17 1.65 -12.16
N PRO A 219 -21.10 1.71 -10.82
CA PRO A 219 -20.36 0.71 -10.05
C PRO A 219 -20.92 -0.69 -10.29
N LEU A 220 -20.07 -1.72 -10.14
CA LEU A 220 -20.50 -3.11 -10.25
C LEU A 220 -21.45 -3.48 -9.11
N LEU A 221 -21.11 -3.03 -7.90
CA LEU A 221 -21.89 -3.20 -6.67
C LEU A 221 -22.37 -1.83 -6.17
N GLN A 222 -23.66 -1.68 -5.89
CA GLN A 222 -24.22 -0.43 -5.36
C GLN A 222 -23.90 -0.20 -3.88
N TRP A 223 -23.42 -1.22 -3.18
CA TRP A 223 -23.06 -1.16 -1.77
C TRP A 223 -21.63 -0.61 -1.62
N ASP A 224 -21.40 0.37 -0.75
CA ASP A 224 -20.05 0.90 -0.47
C ASP A 224 -19.47 0.25 0.79
N MET A 225 -18.47 -0.61 0.61
CA MET A 225 -17.70 -1.24 1.71
C MET A 225 -16.68 -0.28 2.34
N GLY A 226 -16.39 0.85 1.67
CA GLY A 226 -15.26 1.71 1.99
C GLY A 226 -13.92 1.14 1.50
N LEU A 227 -12.98 2.04 1.19
CA LEU A 227 -11.69 1.65 0.60
C LEU A 227 -10.82 0.81 1.54
N PHE A 228 -10.68 1.19 2.81
CA PHE A 228 -9.74 0.52 3.71
C PHE A 228 -10.18 -0.90 4.11
N PRO A 229 -11.46 -1.17 4.43
CA PRO A 229 -11.92 -2.54 4.63
C PRO A 229 -11.74 -3.40 3.39
N TRP A 230 -12.00 -2.83 2.20
CA TRP A 230 -11.75 -3.51 0.92
C TRP A 230 -10.26 -3.85 0.71
N CYS A 231 -9.36 -2.89 0.93
CA CYS A 231 -7.91 -3.12 0.85
C CYS A 231 -7.47 -4.19 1.86
N SER A 232 -8.00 -4.17 3.09
CA SER A 232 -7.70 -5.16 4.12
C SER A 232 -8.15 -6.56 3.71
N LEU A 233 -9.35 -6.68 3.16
CA LEU A 233 -9.91 -7.94 2.66
C LEU A 233 -9.05 -8.51 1.53
N LEU A 234 -8.72 -7.69 0.52
CA LEU A 234 -7.88 -8.12 -0.60
C LEU A 234 -6.45 -8.45 -0.15
N ALA A 235 -5.85 -7.64 0.72
CA ALA A 235 -4.53 -7.91 1.29
C ALA A 235 -4.50 -9.26 2.03
N PHE A 236 -5.52 -9.53 2.86
CA PHE A 236 -5.65 -10.80 3.57
C PHE A 236 -5.87 -11.98 2.61
N ALA A 237 -6.74 -11.82 1.60
CA ALA A 237 -6.99 -12.86 0.61
C ALA A 237 -5.72 -13.21 -0.19
N ILE A 238 -4.97 -12.21 -0.64
CA ILE A 238 -3.71 -12.43 -1.38
C ILE A 238 -2.65 -13.05 -0.47
N PHE A 239 -2.56 -12.61 0.78
CA PHE A 239 -1.70 -13.25 1.77
C PHE A 239 -2.07 -14.72 1.93
N TYR A 240 -3.33 -15.04 2.24
CA TYR A 240 -3.78 -16.39 2.52
C TYR A 240 -3.62 -17.33 1.31
N LEU A 241 -4.05 -16.89 0.12
CA LEU A 241 -4.06 -17.71 -1.08
C LEU A 241 -2.67 -17.87 -1.73
N SER A 242 -1.79 -16.89 -1.56
CA SER A 242 -0.52 -16.84 -2.29
C SER A 242 0.71 -16.67 -1.39
N MET A 243 0.83 -15.52 -0.72
CA MET A 243 2.12 -15.10 -0.13
C MET A 243 2.45 -15.75 1.21
N GLY A 244 1.44 -16.09 2.02
CA GLY A 244 1.62 -16.58 3.38
C GLY A 244 2.17 -17.99 3.46
N ARG A 245 2.22 -18.73 2.35
CA ARG A 245 2.86 -20.06 2.29
C ARG A 245 4.38 -19.96 2.15
N HIS A 246 4.94 -18.79 1.82
CA HIS A 246 6.36 -18.62 1.53
C HIS A 246 7.22 -18.65 2.80
N THR A 247 8.04 -19.70 2.98
CA THR A 247 8.79 -19.95 4.23
C THR A 247 9.88 -18.92 4.55
N GLY A 248 10.40 -18.22 3.54
CA GLY A 248 11.47 -17.23 3.72
C GLY A 248 11.03 -15.87 4.29
N ASN A 249 9.74 -15.66 4.55
CA ASN A 249 9.20 -14.35 4.95
C ASN A 249 8.23 -14.46 6.14
N TRP A 250 8.76 -14.74 7.32
CA TRP A 250 7.97 -14.85 8.55
C TRP A 250 7.30 -13.52 8.93
N LEU A 251 5.96 -13.47 8.89
CA LEU A 251 5.08 -12.34 9.24
C LEU A 251 5.24 -11.05 8.43
N VAL A 252 6.26 -10.95 7.57
CA VAL A 252 6.58 -9.76 6.76
C VAL A 252 5.36 -9.28 5.97
N TYR A 253 4.66 -10.18 5.29
CA TYR A 253 3.50 -9.82 4.47
C TYR A 253 2.32 -9.34 5.31
N LEU A 254 2.07 -9.95 6.47
CA LEU A 254 0.99 -9.51 7.35
C LEU A 254 1.25 -8.08 7.86
N HIS A 255 2.48 -7.80 8.32
CA HIS A 255 2.83 -6.47 8.83
C HIS A 255 2.91 -5.39 7.76
N GLN A 256 3.41 -5.71 6.56
CA GLN A 256 3.60 -4.72 5.49
C GLN A 256 2.36 -4.53 4.61
N LEU A 257 1.64 -5.60 4.30
CA LEU A 257 0.53 -5.59 3.34
C LEU A 257 -0.83 -5.48 4.04
N PHE A 258 -1.05 -6.22 5.13
CA PHE A 258 -2.37 -6.30 5.77
C PHE A 258 -2.55 -5.28 6.90
N SER A 259 -1.61 -5.18 7.84
CA SER A 259 -1.74 -4.34 9.03
C SER A 259 -2.05 -2.86 8.76
N PRO A 260 -1.43 -2.17 7.77
CA PRO A 260 -1.72 -0.75 7.53
C PRO A 260 -3.20 -0.50 7.22
N PHE A 261 -3.79 -1.34 6.36
CA PHE A 261 -5.19 -1.20 5.97
C PHE A 261 -6.13 -1.71 7.05
N LEU A 262 -5.74 -2.75 7.79
CA LEU A 262 -6.50 -3.26 8.94
C LEU A 262 -6.70 -2.16 9.99
N LEU A 263 -5.63 -1.44 10.32
CA LEU A 263 -5.65 -0.35 11.30
C LEU A 263 -6.50 0.84 10.82
N LEU A 264 -6.47 1.17 9.52
CA LEU A 264 -7.36 2.18 8.94
C LEU A 264 -8.84 1.76 9.00
N SER A 265 -9.12 0.49 8.71
CA SER A 265 -10.47 -0.08 8.82
C SER A 265 -10.97 -0.02 10.26
N LEU A 266 -10.09 -0.36 11.21
CA LEU A 266 -10.37 -0.26 12.63
C LEU A 266 -10.67 1.17 13.06
N ALA A 267 -9.91 2.14 12.56
CA ALA A 267 -10.13 3.55 12.86
C ALA A 267 -11.50 4.03 12.37
N MET A 268 -11.98 3.54 11.22
CA MET A 268 -13.34 3.81 10.73
C MET A 268 -14.40 3.24 11.68
N VAL A 269 -14.26 1.97 12.09
CA VAL A 269 -15.18 1.34 13.06
C VAL A 269 -15.18 2.13 14.37
N GLY A 270 -13.99 2.43 14.90
CA GLY A 270 -13.83 3.17 16.15
C GLY A 270 -14.41 4.57 16.12
N LYS A 271 -14.34 5.28 14.98
CA LYS A 271 -15.04 6.57 14.79
C LYS A 271 -16.55 6.42 14.93
N HIS A 272 -17.14 5.44 14.25
CA HIS A 272 -18.58 5.21 14.33
C HIS A 272 -19.04 4.85 15.75
N LEU A 273 -18.22 4.09 16.49
CA LEU A 273 -18.47 3.80 17.90
C LEU A 273 -18.35 5.04 18.80
N TYR A 274 -17.48 6.00 18.45
CA TYR A 274 -17.24 7.21 19.24
C TYR A 274 -18.32 8.29 19.04
N ASP A 275 -18.89 8.39 17.84
CA ASP A 275 -19.89 9.43 17.50
C ASP A 275 -21.27 9.19 18.17
N ASP A 276 -21.51 8.03 18.80
CA ASP A 276 -22.81 7.68 19.37
C ASP A 276 -23.14 8.49 20.64
N ARG A 277 -24.28 9.18 20.68
CA ARG A 277 -24.56 10.28 21.64
C ARG A 277 -24.77 9.89 23.11
N ALA A 278 -24.83 8.61 23.47
CA ALA A 278 -25.01 8.21 24.87
C ALA A 278 -23.72 8.40 25.68
N SER A 279 -23.68 9.37 26.60
CA SER A 279 -22.50 9.76 27.39
C SER A 279 -21.85 8.61 28.16
N LEU A 280 -22.65 7.75 28.80
CA LEU A 280 -22.15 6.61 29.57
C LEU A 280 -21.57 5.51 28.67
N ARG A 281 -22.25 5.17 27.56
CA ARG A 281 -21.77 4.17 26.60
C ARG A 281 -20.46 4.62 25.96
N ARG A 282 -20.33 5.91 25.65
CA ARG A 282 -19.09 6.50 25.11
C ARG A 282 -17.91 6.29 26.05
N LEU A 283 -18.07 6.58 27.35
CA LEU A 283 -16.98 6.41 28.32
C LEU A 283 -16.53 4.93 28.39
N VAL A 284 -17.49 4.00 28.45
CA VAL A 284 -17.20 2.55 28.49
C VAL A 284 -16.51 2.08 27.20
N LEU A 285 -17.05 2.44 26.03
CA LEU A 285 -16.46 2.08 24.74
C LEU A 285 -15.06 2.68 24.56
N GLN A 286 -14.84 3.91 25.03
CA GLN A 286 -13.53 4.55 25.01
C GLN A 286 -12.54 3.83 25.93
N GLY A 287 -12.96 3.48 27.15
CA GLY A 287 -12.14 2.72 28.10
C GLY A 287 -11.75 1.35 27.52
N MET A 288 -12.72 0.61 26.97
CA MET A 288 -12.48 -0.68 26.34
C MET A 288 -11.57 -0.57 25.11
N THR A 289 -11.83 0.40 24.23
CA THR A 289 -11.02 0.62 23.02
C THR A 289 -9.58 0.98 23.40
N SER A 290 -9.40 1.87 24.37
CA SER A 290 -8.08 2.29 24.85
C SER A 290 -7.35 1.14 25.54
N GLY A 291 -8.05 0.35 26.36
CA GLY A 291 -7.50 -0.85 27.01
C GLY A 291 -7.06 -1.91 26.00
N LEU A 292 -7.88 -2.19 24.98
CA LEU A 292 -7.52 -3.13 23.91
C LEU A 292 -6.35 -2.60 23.07
N LEU A 293 -6.31 -1.30 22.75
CA LEU A 293 -5.19 -0.70 22.05
C LEU A 293 -3.90 -0.81 22.87
N LEU A 294 -3.95 -0.49 24.17
CA LEU A 294 -2.81 -0.60 25.06
C LEU A 294 -2.32 -2.05 25.16
N LEU A 295 -3.23 -3.02 25.31
CA LEU A 295 -2.91 -4.44 25.33
C LEU A 295 -2.22 -4.90 24.03
N ASN A 296 -2.65 -4.40 22.88
CA ASN A 296 -1.97 -4.73 21.62
C ASN A 296 -0.61 -4.04 21.51
N VAL A 297 -0.49 -2.79 21.96
CA VAL A 297 0.82 -2.11 21.98
C VAL A 297 1.79 -2.88 22.85
N THR A 298 1.39 -3.33 24.05
CA THR A 298 2.25 -4.12 24.94
C THR A 298 2.56 -5.50 24.36
N ALA A 299 1.59 -6.18 23.75
CA ALA A 299 1.80 -7.48 23.11
C ALA A 299 2.73 -7.41 21.87
N VAL A 300 2.56 -6.40 21.02
CA VAL A 300 3.39 -6.21 19.82
C VAL A 300 4.80 -5.78 20.21
N THR A 301 4.94 -4.89 21.19
CA THR A 301 6.27 -4.47 21.66
C THR A 301 7.00 -5.62 22.36
N SER A 302 6.33 -6.39 23.23
CA SER A 302 6.97 -7.54 23.87
C SER A 302 7.38 -8.61 22.85
N ALA A 303 6.54 -8.91 21.87
CA ALA A 303 6.87 -9.84 20.79
C ALA A 303 8.01 -9.35 19.88
N ALA A 304 8.12 -8.04 19.67
CA ALA A 304 9.23 -7.45 18.90
C ALA A 304 10.57 -7.51 19.64
N PHE A 305 10.56 -7.50 20.98
CA PHE A 305 11.78 -7.45 21.80
C PHE A 305 12.15 -8.77 22.47
N LEU A 306 11.29 -9.79 22.46
CA LEU A 306 11.59 -11.13 22.94
C LEU A 306 11.96 -12.01 21.74
N PRO A 307 13.25 -12.22 21.42
CA PRO A 307 13.70 -13.13 20.39
C PRO A 307 13.56 -14.59 20.87
N GLY A 308 12.36 -14.98 21.29
CA GLY A 308 11.96 -16.37 21.41
C GLY A 308 11.45 -16.84 20.05
N LEU A 309 12.24 -16.65 18.98
CA LEU A 309 12.04 -17.49 17.80
C LEU A 309 12.22 -18.92 18.33
N PRO A 310 11.25 -19.83 18.18
CA PRO A 310 11.54 -21.24 18.31
C PRO A 310 12.64 -21.49 17.29
N GLN A 311 13.87 -21.60 17.76
CA GLN A 311 14.94 -22.24 17.02
C GLN A 311 14.58 -23.72 16.98
N ASP A 312 13.48 -24.07 16.31
CA ASP A 312 13.32 -25.35 15.65
C ASP A 312 14.40 -25.38 14.56
N THR A 313 15.64 -25.57 15.02
CA THR A 313 16.80 -25.95 14.21
C THR A 313 16.60 -27.34 13.60
N SER A 314 15.53 -28.03 13.96
CA SER A 314 14.93 -29.15 13.23
C SER A 314 14.23 -28.66 11.96
N LEU A 315 14.99 -28.12 11.00
CA LEU A 315 14.56 -28.13 9.60
C LEU A 315 14.15 -29.58 9.26
N PRO A 316 12.87 -29.87 8.96
CA PRO A 316 12.45 -31.21 8.59
C PRO A 316 13.07 -31.50 7.22
N GLY A 317 14.17 -32.23 7.20
CA GLY A 317 14.83 -32.64 5.96
C GLY A 317 16.32 -32.31 5.84
N LYS A 318 17.00 -31.76 6.86
CA LYS A 318 18.44 -32.02 6.94
C LYS A 318 18.61 -33.42 7.55
N PRO A 319 18.96 -34.47 6.76
CA PRO A 319 19.32 -35.74 7.35
C PRO A 319 20.40 -35.44 8.39
N SER A 320 20.15 -35.86 9.63
CA SER A 320 21.11 -35.73 10.71
C SER A 320 22.44 -36.26 10.19
N ALA A 321 23.47 -35.42 10.20
CA ALA A 321 24.83 -35.81 9.79
C ALA A 321 25.36 -37.00 10.62
N ARG A 322 24.66 -37.41 11.68
CA ARG A 322 24.90 -38.66 12.42
C ARG A 322 24.52 -39.95 11.68
N SER A 323 23.80 -39.90 10.56
CA SER A 323 23.49 -41.13 9.78
C SER A 323 24.50 -41.43 8.66
N LEU A 324 25.54 -40.61 8.48
CA LEU A 324 26.59 -40.85 7.47
C LEU A 324 27.90 -41.43 8.04
N ALA A 325 27.98 -41.68 9.36
CA ALA A 325 29.16 -42.26 10.00
C ALA A 325 29.23 -43.81 9.98
N SER A 326 28.46 -44.49 9.12
CA SER A 326 28.42 -45.96 9.04
C SER A 326 28.70 -46.53 7.63
N THR A 327 29.15 -45.71 6.68
CA THR A 327 29.72 -46.26 5.44
C THR A 327 31.20 -46.54 5.64
N LYS A 328 31.54 -47.82 5.44
CA LYS A 328 32.86 -48.45 5.52
C LYS A 328 33.97 -47.57 4.94
N PRO A 329 35.20 -47.61 5.50
CA PRO A 329 36.34 -46.93 4.90
C PRO A 329 36.53 -47.40 3.47
N PHE A 330 36.39 -46.47 2.52
CA PHE A 330 36.75 -46.69 1.12
C PHE A 330 38.27 -46.85 1.07
N SER A 331 38.72 -48.10 0.99
CA SER A 331 40.13 -48.44 0.80
C SER A 331 40.57 -47.88 -0.55
N THR A 332 41.33 -46.79 -0.53
CA THR A 332 42.09 -46.30 -1.67
C THR A 332 43.19 -47.33 -1.99
N ARG A 333 42.87 -48.33 -2.82
CA ARG A 333 43.88 -49.04 -3.60
C ARG A 333 44.40 -48.07 -4.65
N LEU A 334 45.62 -47.59 -4.43
CA LEU A 334 46.44 -46.99 -5.47
C LEU A 334 46.62 -48.01 -6.61
N PRO A 335 46.33 -47.66 -7.87
CA PRO A 335 46.73 -48.49 -8.99
C PRO A 335 48.27 -48.47 -9.09
N SER A 336 48.85 -49.67 -9.03
CA SER A 336 50.26 -49.92 -9.32
C SER A 336 50.64 -49.45 -10.73
N PRO A 337 51.86 -48.93 -10.93
CA PRO A 337 52.32 -48.51 -12.26
C PRO A 337 52.41 -49.71 -13.22
N PRO A 338 52.01 -49.55 -14.49
CA PRO A 338 52.15 -50.62 -15.48
C PRO A 338 53.63 -50.83 -15.82
N SER A 339 54.08 -52.07 -15.62
CA SER A 339 55.35 -52.60 -16.05
C SER A 339 55.46 -52.59 -17.57
N SER A 340 56.55 -52.01 -18.06
CA SER A 340 57.05 -52.11 -19.44
C SER A 340 57.30 -53.56 -19.86
N SER A 341 56.69 -54.03 -20.94
CA SER A 341 57.36 -54.90 -21.94
C SER A 341 56.49 -55.15 -23.19
N ASN A 342 57.18 -55.23 -24.33
CA ASN A 342 56.81 -55.82 -25.62
C ASN A 342 55.84 -55.04 -26.54
N ARG A 343 56.35 -54.40 -27.59
CA ARG A 343 56.79 -54.91 -28.93
C ARG A 343 55.65 -55.06 -29.94
N ALA A 344 55.70 -54.18 -30.95
CA ALA A 344 55.50 -54.40 -32.39
C ALA A 344 54.21 -55.09 -32.89
N ASN A 345 53.33 -54.34 -33.57
CA ASN A 345 53.32 -54.26 -35.04
C ASN A 345 52.27 -53.24 -35.55
N PRO A 346 52.43 -52.70 -36.77
CA PRO A 346 51.69 -51.54 -37.26
C PRO A 346 50.56 -51.87 -38.26
N SER A 347 49.81 -50.80 -38.58
CA SER A 347 48.98 -50.56 -39.79
C SER A 347 47.44 -50.62 -39.57
N PRO A 348 46.64 -49.97 -40.43
CA PRO A 348 46.05 -48.66 -40.15
C PRO A 348 44.52 -48.71 -40.31
N ILE A 349 43.83 -47.56 -40.18
CA ILE A 349 42.56 -47.14 -40.83
C ILE A 349 41.69 -46.32 -39.85
N LEU A 350 41.53 -45.02 -40.20
CA LEU A 350 40.34 -44.13 -40.15
C LEU A 350 39.36 -44.25 -38.94
N ALA A 351 38.84 -43.20 -38.31
CA ALA A 351 38.77 -41.77 -38.60
C ALA A 351 38.20 -41.02 -37.37
N ASN A 352 38.50 -39.72 -37.30
CA ASN A 352 37.65 -38.61 -36.85
C ASN A 352 36.89 -38.72 -35.51
N LEU A 353 37.31 -37.91 -34.54
CA LEU A 353 36.57 -36.70 -34.13
C LEU A 353 37.41 -35.84 -33.17
N ASN A 354 37.86 -34.70 -33.69
CA ASN A 354 38.47 -33.58 -32.97
C ASN A 354 37.40 -32.84 -32.16
N ILE A 355 37.59 -32.70 -30.85
CA ILE A 355 37.11 -31.53 -30.10
C ILE A 355 38.26 -31.09 -29.19
N SER A 356 39.04 -30.15 -29.71
CA SER A 356 40.12 -29.45 -29.04
C SER A 356 39.58 -28.44 -28.04
N SER A 357 40.12 -28.50 -26.82
CA SER A 357 40.00 -27.48 -25.78
C SER A 357 40.91 -26.30 -26.09
N GLU A 358 40.36 -25.15 -26.46
CA GLU A 358 41.08 -23.87 -26.46
C GLU A 358 40.66 -23.03 -25.25
N ALA A 359 41.64 -22.76 -24.39
CA ALA A 359 41.60 -21.74 -23.36
C ALA A 359 41.94 -20.38 -23.99
N PRO A 360 41.22 -19.28 -23.67
CA PRO A 360 41.60 -17.97 -24.15
C PRO A 360 42.67 -17.34 -23.24
N SER A 361 43.85 -17.14 -23.82
CA SER A 361 44.91 -16.28 -23.31
C SER A 361 44.51 -14.80 -23.52
N VAL A 362 44.36 -14.06 -22.42
CA VAL A 362 44.07 -12.63 -22.44
C VAL A 362 45.35 -11.86 -22.76
N ARG A 363 45.45 -11.41 -24.01
CA ARG A 363 46.50 -10.55 -24.53
C ARG A 363 46.18 -9.09 -24.19
N ARG A 364 47.03 -8.45 -23.37
CA ARG A 364 47.07 -6.99 -23.21
C ARG A 364 47.43 -6.36 -24.56
N SER A 365 46.56 -5.49 -25.06
CA SER A 365 46.92 -4.50 -26.08
C SER A 365 46.64 -3.11 -25.52
N SER A 366 47.73 -2.37 -25.40
CA SER A 366 47.79 -0.92 -25.24
C SER A 366 47.17 -0.26 -26.47
N LEU A 367 46.15 0.57 -26.28
CA LEU A 367 45.73 1.53 -27.30
C LEU A 367 45.49 2.89 -26.64
N ALA A 368 46.38 3.80 -27.02
CA ALA A 368 46.38 5.21 -26.71
C ALA A 368 45.27 5.94 -27.48
N GLY A 369 44.86 7.09 -26.95
CA GLY A 369 44.19 8.14 -27.73
C GLY A 369 42.77 8.47 -27.30
N PHE A 370 42.63 9.28 -26.23
CA PHE A 370 41.43 10.11 -26.03
C PHE A 370 41.80 11.58 -26.22
N PRO A 371 41.10 12.34 -27.08
CA PRO A 371 41.40 13.75 -27.25
C PRO A 371 40.84 14.59 -26.10
N ARG A 372 41.71 15.49 -25.69
CA ARG A 372 41.60 16.48 -24.62
C ARG A 372 40.66 17.61 -25.08
N MET A 373 39.48 17.74 -24.48
CA MET A 373 38.66 18.95 -24.67
C MET A 373 39.30 20.12 -23.92
N GLN A 374 39.89 21.04 -24.68
CA GLN A 374 40.46 22.30 -24.23
C GLN A 374 39.36 23.25 -23.73
N ARG A 375 39.62 23.84 -22.55
CA ARG A 375 39.09 25.15 -22.16
C ARG A 375 39.94 26.24 -22.81
N SER A 376 39.32 27.35 -23.23
CA SER A 376 39.90 28.71 -23.22
C SER A 376 38.88 29.78 -23.68
N PRO A 377 39.13 31.09 -23.44
CA PRO A 377 38.17 31.97 -22.78
C PRO A 377 37.72 33.24 -23.55
N SER A 378 36.76 33.96 -22.96
CA SER A 378 36.49 35.42 -22.91
C SER A 378 36.82 36.37 -24.09
N ALA A 379 35.79 37.13 -24.55
CA ALA A 379 35.78 38.59 -24.83
C ALA A 379 34.35 39.02 -25.27
N MET A 380 33.58 39.86 -24.56
CA MET A 380 33.53 41.34 -24.49
C MET A 380 32.91 42.05 -25.73
N MET A 381 31.64 42.50 -25.57
CA MET A 381 30.87 43.71 -26.06
C MET A 381 31.22 44.47 -27.36
N PRO A 382 30.41 45.46 -27.84
CA PRO A 382 28.94 45.70 -27.81
C PRO A 382 28.37 46.09 -29.20
N THR A 383 27.04 46.11 -29.39
CA THR A 383 26.37 47.20 -30.15
C THR A 383 24.86 47.24 -29.91
N SER A 384 24.42 48.43 -29.50
CA SER A 384 23.11 49.06 -29.68
C SER A 384 22.41 48.70 -30.99
N ILE A 385 21.06 48.61 -30.98
CA ILE A 385 20.17 49.36 -31.91
C ILE A 385 18.67 49.08 -31.62
N LYS A 386 17.96 50.18 -31.35
CA LYS A 386 16.57 50.57 -31.67
C LYS A 386 15.38 49.73 -31.16
N SER A 387 14.73 50.34 -30.16
CA SER A 387 13.28 50.31 -29.95
C SER A 387 12.51 50.92 -31.13
N LYS A 388 11.33 50.36 -31.45
CA LYS A 388 10.11 51.10 -31.84
C LYS A 388 8.85 50.19 -31.77
N PRO A 389 7.65 50.78 -31.62
CA PRO A 389 6.47 50.17 -30.99
C PRO A 389 5.42 49.69 -32.00
N ILE A 390 4.68 48.63 -31.67
CA ILE A 390 3.48 48.18 -32.39
C ILE A 390 2.53 47.61 -31.32
N SER A 391 1.50 48.34 -30.88
CA SER A 391 0.19 48.56 -31.52
C SER A 391 -0.78 47.39 -31.36
N LYS A 392 -1.80 47.66 -30.54
CA LYS A 392 -3.23 47.32 -30.66
C LYS A 392 -3.66 45.86 -30.89
N SER A 393 -4.59 45.49 -30.01
CA SER A 393 -5.45 44.31 -29.95
C SER A 393 -6.18 43.93 -31.25
N PRO A 394 -6.54 42.64 -31.36
CA PRO A 394 -7.96 42.23 -31.52
C PRO A 394 -8.28 41.10 -30.50
N LEU A 395 -9.37 41.03 -29.73
CA LEU A 395 -10.81 41.21 -29.95
C LEU A 395 -11.50 40.20 -30.89
N TRP A 396 -11.27 38.90 -30.69
CA TRP A 396 -12.13 37.76 -31.11
C TRP A 396 -11.84 36.61 -30.11
N ALA A 397 -12.74 35.79 -29.58
CA ALA A 397 -14.18 35.63 -29.69
C ALA A 397 -14.67 35.02 -28.35
N ARG A 398 -15.89 35.37 -27.93
CA ARG A 398 -16.62 34.74 -26.83
C ARG A 398 -17.00 33.33 -27.24
N ASP A 399 -16.56 32.33 -26.49
CA ASP A 399 -17.17 31.00 -26.56
C ASP A 399 -18.45 30.93 -25.72
N PRO A 400 -19.45 30.17 -26.19
CA PRO A 400 -20.83 30.27 -25.73
C PRO A 400 -21.10 29.52 -24.42
N HIS A 401 -22.13 29.99 -23.73
CA HIS A 401 -22.82 29.29 -22.65
C HIS A 401 -23.00 27.79 -22.94
N PRO A 402 -22.71 26.89 -21.98
CA PRO A 402 -23.15 25.52 -22.09
C PRO A 402 -24.67 25.48 -22.03
N GLN A 403 -25.27 25.02 -23.13
CA GLN A 403 -26.68 24.73 -23.25
C GLN A 403 -27.11 23.75 -22.16
N SER A 404 -28.16 24.13 -21.45
CA SER A 404 -28.87 23.32 -20.47
C SER A 404 -29.44 22.07 -21.14
N ILE A 405 -28.86 20.91 -20.84
CA ILE A 405 -29.49 19.61 -21.12
C ILE A 405 -30.68 19.46 -20.15
N PRO A 406 -31.90 19.17 -20.62
CA PRO A 406 -33.05 18.97 -19.75
C PRO A 406 -32.85 17.68 -18.95
N HIS A 407 -32.71 17.82 -17.63
CA HIS A 407 -32.76 16.68 -16.71
C HIS A 407 -34.19 16.13 -16.67
N PRO A 408 -34.41 14.81 -16.85
CA PRO A 408 -35.69 14.21 -16.53
C PRO A 408 -35.91 14.33 -15.02
N ALA A 409 -37.00 14.98 -14.64
CA ALA A 409 -37.46 15.12 -13.27
C ALA A 409 -37.63 13.72 -12.64
N ARG A 410 -36.65 13.33 -11.82
CA ARG A 410 -36.78 12.22 -10.87
C ARG A 410 -36.89 12.83 -9.48
N SER A 411 -38.10 12.74 -8.93
CA SER A 411 -38.38 12.91 -7.52
C SER A 411 -37.56 11.91 -6.71
N LEU A 412 -36.40 12.35 -6.22
CA LEU A 412 -35.62 11.66 -5.20
C LEU A 412 -36.10 12.11 -3.81
N PRO A 413 -36.18 11.21 -2.82
CA PRO A 413 -36.62 11.54 -1.47
C PRO A 413 -35.72 12.63 -0.84
N ARG A 414 -36.35 13.62 -0.20
CA ARG A 414 -35.76 14.85 0.34
C ARG A 414 -34.74 14.67 1.48
N GLU A 415 -34.36 13.46 1.88
CA GLU A 415 -33.59 13.23 3.13
C GLU A 415 -32.09 12.91 2.97
N VAL A 416 -31.56 12.72 1.75
CA VAL A 416 -30.13 12.35 1.59
C VAL A 416 -29.21 13.55 1.27
N LEU A 417 -29.75 14.77 1.17
CA LEU A 417 -28.99 15.98 0.80
C LEU A 417 -28.60 16.89 1.98
N HIS A 418 -28.67 16.41 3.23
CA HIS A 418 -28.42 17.23 4.42
C HIS A 418 -27.00 17.18 5.02
N LEU A 419 -26.05 16.41 4.45
CA LEU A 419 -24.71 16.22 5.06
C LEU A 419 -23.49 16.68 4.23
N CYS A 420 -23.68 17.48 3.18
CA CYS A 420 -22.55 18.06 2.43
C CYS A 420 -22.69 19.54 2.06
N ARG A 421 -23.52 20.31 2.77
CA ARG A 421 -23.69 21.75 2.51
C ARG A 421 -23.84 22.57 3.81
N LEU A 422 -22.85 22.52 4.68
CA LEU A 422 -22.68 23.49 5.78
C LEU A 422 -21.19 23.80 5.93
N ASP A 423 -20.72 24.74 5.11
CA ASP A 423 -19.56 25.56 5.41
C ASP A 423 -19.69 26.88 4.62
N ARG A 424 -20.59 27.75 5.11
CA ARG A 424 -20.53 29.18 4.85
C ARG A 424 -20.26 29.85 6.19
N ARG A 425 -19.09 30.47 6.29
CA ARG A 425 -18.76 31.44 7.35
C ARG A 425 -19.79 32.58 7.33
N PRO A 426 -20.26 33.09 8.46
CA PRO A 426 -20.79 34.43 8.52
C PRO A 426 -19.65 35.43 8.72
N ASP A 427 -19.59 36.42 7.84
CA ASP A 427 -18.76 37.61 8.02
C ASP A 427 -19.29 38.41 9.20
N ALA A 428 -18.37 38.76 10.12
CA ALA A 428 -18.61 39.72 11.17
C ALA A 428 -18.11 41.09 10.69
N SER A 429 -19.03 42.03 10.49
CA SER A 429 -18.77 43.45 10.72
C SER A 429 -20.11 44.15 10.91
N GLY A 430 -20.24 44.84 12.04
CA GLY A 430 -21.51 45.32 12.56
C GLY A 430 -21.93 46.70 12.05
N SER A 431 -23.18 47.04 12.37
CA SER A 431 -23.64 48.38 12.73
C SER A 431 -25.08 48.27 13.27
N LEU A 432 -25.26 48.67 14.53
CA LEU A 432 -26.51 49.24 15.07
C LEU A 432 -26.79 50.58 14.36
N PRO A 433 -28.01 51.19 14.39
CA PRO A 433 -29.08 51.17 15.40
C PRO A 433 -30.46 50.84 14.73
N GLU A 434 -31.66 50.86 15.31
CA GLU A 434 -32.34 51.79 16.22
C GLU A 434 -33.73 51.14 16.54
N GLN A 435 -34.19 51.21 17.79
CA GLN A 435 -35.58 50.86 18.17
C GLN A 435 -36.53 52.04 17.88
N PRO A 436 -37.83 51.80 17.60
CA PRO A 436 -38.85 52.12 18.63
C PRO A 436 -40.12 51.20 18.52
N PRO A 437 -41.29 51.52 19.13
CA PRO A 437 -41.71 51.01 20.43
C PRO A 437 -42.96 50.10 20.41
N LEU A 438 -43.19 49.50 21.58
CA LEU A 438 -44.33 48.73 22.09
C LEU A 438 -45.73 48.95 21.48
N ALA A 439 -46.45 47.83 21.28
CA ALA A 439 -47.90 47.70 21.47
C ALA A 439 -48.30 46.24 21.80
N PRO A 440 -49.47 45.99 22.44
CA PRO A 440 -49.62 44.94 23.45
C PRO A 440 -50.47 43.72 23.03
N ARG A 441 -50.33 42.65 23.84
CA ARG A 441 -51.30 41.58 24.18
C ARG A 441 -52.01 40.82 23.05
N CYS A 442 -51.79 39.50 23.03
CA CYS A 442 -52.90 38.55 22.93
C CYS A 442 -52.54 37.24 23.66
N LEU A 443 -53.14 37.07 24.84
CA LEU A 443 -53.24 35.80 25.56
C LEU A 443 -54.04 34.81 24.71
N ARG A 444 -53.46 33.68 24.35
CA ARG A 444 -54.20 32.54 23.78
C ARG A 444 -54.23 31.41 24.80
N THR A 445 -55.45 31.19 25.28
CA THR A 445 -55.88 30.15 26.20
C THR A 445 -55.65 28.76 25.63
N GLN A 446 -55.26 27.85 26.53
CA GLN A 446 -55.20 26.41 26.34
C GLN A 446 -56.60 25.86 26.02
N GLY A 447 -56.68 24.93 25.07
CA GLY A 447 -57.84 24.07 24.83
C GLY A 447 -57.44 22.60 24.98
N PRO A 448 -58.25 21.76 25.64
CA PRO A 448 -57.91 20.36 25.92
C PRO A 448 -58.17 19.46 24.69
N SER A 449 -57.27 18.49 24.50
CA SER A 449 -57.39 17.40 23.52
C SER A 449 -58.46 16.39 23.94
N PRO A 450 -59.34 15.92 23.04
CA PRO A 450 -60.30 14.87 23.36
C PRO A 450 -59.67 13.48 23.30
N LEU A 451 -60.14 12.66 24.24
CA LEU A 451 -59.92 11.22 24.41
C LEU A 451 -60.24 10.45 23.13
N ARG A 452 -59.39 9.48 22.78
CA ARG A 452 -59.69 8.44 21.78
C ARG A 452 -60.07 7.17 22.51
N GLU A 453 -61.34 6.79 22.35
CA GLU A 453 -61.91 5.52 22.79
C GLU A 453 -61.32 4.33 22.03
N THR A 454 -61.12 3.30 22.81
CA THR A 454 -60.96 1.88 22.52
C THR A 454 -62.12 1.35 21.67
N THR A 455 -61.84 0.52 20.66
CA THR A 455 -62.80 -0.50 20.23
C THR A 455 -62.07 -1.76 19.79
N LEU A 456 -62.34 -2.82 20.56
CA LEU A 456 -62.13 -4.23 20.24
C LEU A 456 -63.04 -4.64 19.08
N ILE A 457 -62.51 -5.37 18.10
CA ILE A 457 -63.05 -6.64 17.57
C ILE A 457 -61.86 -7.53 17.23
#